data_AF-A0A832BBB4-F1
#
_entry.id   AF-A0A832BBB4-F1
#
_cell.length_a   1.000
_cell.length_b   1.000
_cell.length_c   1.000
_cell.angle_alpha   90.00
_cell.angle_beta   90.00
_cell.angle_gamma   90.00
#
_symmetry.space_group_name_H-M   'P 1'
#
loop_
_entity.id
_entity.type
_entity.pdbx_description
1 polymer ?
#
loop_
_entity_poly.entity_id
_entity_poly.type
_entity_poly.pdbx_seq_one_letter_code
_entity_poly.pdbx_strand_id
1 'polypeptide(L)'
;RKLGIKQGAVPITPRQIEGLVRLAEASAKSRLSNKIELRDAELAISLFDYMLTTLAVDRGGRKDIDTLLTGMPREKVTKINTLMEIIAKLDEGGQGAKIVTVLEEAEKAGIDRATTTKYIGELERNGDIYTPKAGFIKIVKREEE
;
A
#
# COMPACT_ATOMS: atom_id res chain seq x y z
N ARG A 1 -6.60 -6.35 14.79
CA ARG A 1 -6.38 -5.99 13.37
C ARG A 1 -5.77 -4.58 13.14
N LYS A 2 -5.93 -3.58 14.03
CA LYS A 2 -5.43 -2.20 13.83
C LYS A 2 -3.91 -1.96 14.08
N LEU A 3 -3.16 -2.93 14.60
CA LEU A 3 -1.76 -2.71 14.98
C LEU A 3 -0.76 -2.77 13.79
N GLY A 4 -1.01 -3.62 12.79
CA GLY A 4 -0.12 -3.77 11.62
C GLY A 4 -0.16 -2.58 10.66
N ILE A 5 -1.35 -1.98 10.50
CA ILE A 5 -1.55 -0.80 9.65
C ILE A 5 -0.76 0.41 10.16
N LYS A 6 -0.56 0.53 11.49
CA LYS A 6 0.23 1.62 12.10
C LYS A 6 1.73 1.53 11.84
N GLN A 7 2.27 0.39 11.40
CA GLN A 7 3.69 0.19 11.15
C GLN A 7 4.05 0.05 9.65
N GLY A 8 3.10 0.31 8.75
CA GLY A 8 3.29 0.14 7.30
C GLY A 8 3.31 -1.32 6.84
N ALA A 9 3.14 -2.28 7.77
CA ALA A 9 3.11 -3.70 7.47
C ALA A 9 1.83 -4.04 6.70
N VAL A 10 2.01 -4.50 5.46
CA VAL A 10 0.88 -4.93 4.62
C VAL A 10 0.28 -6.19 5.22
N PRO A 11 -1.01 -6.19 5.56
CA PRO A 11 -1.66 -7.38 6.08
C PRO A 11 -1.74 -8.46 4.99
N ILE A 12 -1.65 -9.73 5.40
CA ILE A 12 -1.95 -10.85 4.50
C ILE A 12 -3.39 -10.69 4.01
N THR A 13 -3.56 -10.64 2.69
CA THR A 13 -4.86 -10.53 2.02
C THR A 13 -5.46 -11.92 1.81
N PRO A 14 -6.80 -12.04 1.74
CA PRO A 14 -7.46 -13.31 1.42
C PRO A 14 -6.96 -13.94 0.11
N ARG A 15 -6.62 -13.10 -0.89
CA ARG A 15 -6.07 -13.53 -2.17
C ARG A 15 -4.72 -14.24 -2.05
N GLN A 16 -3.87 -13.83 -1.09
CA GLN A 16 -2.58 -14.49 -0.87
C GLN A 16 -2.76 -15.90 -0.29
N ILE A 17 -3.78 -16.09 0.56
CA ILE A 17 -4.13 -17.43 1.07
C ILE A 17 -4.65 -18.32 -0.07
N GLU A 18 -5.52 -17.79 -0.93
CA GLU A 18 -6.02 -18.53 -2.09
C GLU A 18 -4.89 -18.93 -3.05
N GLY A 19 -3.89 -18.05 -3.24
CA GLY A 19 -2.69 -18.35 -4.02
C GLY A 19 -1.89 -19.53 -3.45
N LEU A 20 -1.70 -19.58 -2.12
CA LEU A 20 -1.02 -20.69 -1.46
C LEU A 20 -1.77 -22.02 -1.63
N VAL A 21 -3.10 -21.99 -1.54
CA VAL A 21 -3.94 -23.17 -1.79
C VAL A 21 -3.76 -23.69 -3.23
N ARG A 22 -3.77 -22.79 -4.22
CA ARG A 22 -3.55 -23.16 -5.63
C ARG A 22 -2.15 -23.74 -5.87
N LEU A 23 -1.12 -23.24 -5.20
CA LEU A 23 0.24 -23.79 -5.27
C LEU A 23 0.30 -25.21 -4.69
N ALA A 24 -0.35 -25.45 -3.54
CA ALA A 24 -0.43 -26.77 -2.94
C ALA A 24 -1.21 -27.76 -3.83
N GLU A 25 -2.32 -27.33 -4.43
CA GLU A 25 -3.06 -28.13 -5.42
C GLU A 25 -2.23 -28.48 -6.66
N ALA A 26 -1.49 -27.51 -7.20
CA ALA A 26 -0.61 -27.73 -8.35
C ALA A 26 0.51 -28.72 -8.02
N SER A 27 1.09 -28.64 -6.82
CA SER A 27 2.08 -29.60 -6.32
C SER A 27 1.52 -31.03 -6.24
N ALA A 28 0.30 -31.19 -5.70
CA ALA A 28 -0.37 -32.48 -5.65
C ALA A 28 -0.63 -33.04 -7.06
N LYS A 29 -1.15 -32.20 -7.97
CA LYS A 29 -1.40 -32.56 -9.38
C LYS A 29 -0.15 -32.96 -10.14
N SER A 30 0.99 -32.28 -9.89
CA SER A 30 2.27 -32.61 -10.53
C SER A 30 2.77 -34.02 -10.20
N ARG A 31 2.34 -34.58 -9.07
CA ARG A 31 2.63 -35.98 -8.68
C ARG A 31 1.47 -36.93 -8.98
N LEU A 32 0.50 -36.50 -9.78
CA LEU A 32 -0.73 -37.23 -10.10
C LEU A 32 -1.54 -37.65 -8.86
N SER A 33 -1.45 -36.87 -7.78
CA SER A 33 -2.23 -37.10 -6.57
C SER A 33 -3.58 -36.41 -6.65
N ASN A 34 -4.64 -37.14 -6.29
CA ASN A 34 -6.00 -36.59 -6.15
C ASN A 34 -6.24 -35.96 -4.76
N LYS A 35 -5.25 -36.02 -3.87
CA LYS A 35 -5.32 -35.43 -2.53
C LYS A 35 -4.11 -34.56 -2.27
N ILE A 36 -4.36 -33.40 -1.66
CA ILE A 36 -3.32 -32.52 -1.15
C ILE A 36 -2.81 -33.12 0.17
N GLU A 37 -1.50 -33.24 0.30
CA GLU A 37 -0.84 -33.75 1.50
C GLU A 37 -0.04 -32.63 2.20
N LEU A 38 0.43 -32.88 3.43
CA LEU A 38 1.19 -31.90 4.20
C LEU A 38 2.41 -31.35 3.42
N ARG A 39 3.12 -32.22 2.68
CA ARG A 39 4.27 -31.85 1.85
C ARG A 39 3.93 -30.81 0.77
N ASP A 40 2.69 -30.77 0.28
CA ASP A 40 2.27 -29.81 -0.73
C ASP A 40 2.09 -28.42 -0.14
N ALA A 41 1.54 -28.36 1.08
CA ALA A 41 1.42 -27.13 1.83
C ALA A 41 2.81 -26.60 2.24
N GLU A 42 3.69 -27.49 2.72
CA GLU A 42 5.08 -27.14 3.06
C GLU A 42 5.85 -26.63 1.84
N LEU A 43 5.67 -27.25 0.67
CA LEU A 43 6.27 -26.77 -0.58
C LEU A 43 5.72 -25.40 -0.98
N ALA A 44 4.41 -25.21 -0.93
CA ALA A 44 3.79 -23.92 -1.25
C ALA A 44 4.30 -22.78 -0.33
N ILE A 45 4.42 -23.05 0.97
CA ILE A 45 4.94 -22.09 1.96
C ILE A 45 6.41 -21.78 1.70
N SER A 46 7.24 -22.80 1.48
CA SER A 46 8.68 -22.61 1.24
C SER A 46 8.95 -21.85 -0.06
N LEU A 47 8.19 -22.12 -1.13
CA LEU A 47 8.27 -21.35 -2.38
C LEU A 47 7.85 -19.89 -2.18
N PHE A 48 6.79 -19.66 -1.41
CA PHE A 48 6.33 -18.30 -1.12
C PHE A 48 7.34 -17.54 -0.26
N ASP A 49 7.92 -18.16 0.76
CA ASP A 49 8.96 -17.57 1.60
C ASP A 49 10.25 -17.29 0.82
N TYR A 50 10.64 -18.20 -0.08
CA TYR A 50 11.75 -17.98 -1.00
C TYR A 50 11.50 -16.79 -1.94
N MET A 51 10.28 -16.67 -2.48
CA MET A 51 9.89 -15.54 -3.32
C MET A 51 9.96 -14.23 -2.55
N LEU A 52 9.39 -14.17 -1.34
CA LEU A 52 9.46 -13.00 -0.47
C LEU A 52 10.90 -12.63 -0.15
N THR A 53 11.75 -13.61 0.18
CA THR A 53 13.15 -13.36 0.53
C THR A 53 13.96 -12.90 -0.68
N THR A 54 13.81 -13.55 -1.83
CA THR A 54 14.52 -13.23 -3.07
C THR A 54 14.18 -11.82 -3.55
N LEU A 55 12.90 -11.48 -3.51
CA LEU A 55 12.47 -10.15 -3.90
C LEU A 55 12.90 -9.09 -2.85
N ALA A 56 13.03 -9.45 -1.56
CA ALA A 56 13.17 -8.45 -0.49
C ALA A 56 14.60 -7.92 -0.36
N VAL A 57 15.54 -8.50 -1.11
CA VAL A 57 16.93 -8.08 -1.14
C VAL A 57 17.12 -7.05 -2.24
N ASP A 58 17.00 -5.77 -1.90
CA ASP A 58 17.51 -4.69 -2.74
C ASP A 58 19.05 -4.62 -2.62
N ARG A 59 19.71 -3.99 -3.62
CA ARG A 59 21.17 -3.92 -3.89
C ARG A 59 22.06 -3.46 -2.71
N GLY A 60 21.50 -3.09 -1.57
CA GLY A 60 22.21 -2.69 -0.34
C GLY A 60 22.08 -3.66 0.84
N GLY A 61 21.49 -4.85 0.66
CA GLY A 61 21.43 -5.91 1.70
C GLY A 61 20.44 -5.66 2.84
N ARG A 62 19.57 -4.65 2.75
CA ARG A 62 18.50 -4.40 3.72
C ARG A 62 17.19 -5.02 3.23
N LYS A 63 16.65 -5.96 4.01
CA LYS A 63 15.35 -6.60 3.76
C LYS A 63 14.22 -5.61 4.04
N ASP A 64 13.55 -5.10 3.01
CA ASP A 64 12.33 -4.30 3.17
C ASP A 64 11.14 -4.98 2.47
N ILE A 65 10.59 -5.98 3.16
CA ILE A 65 9.48 -6.83 2.68
C ILE A 65 8.23 -6.00 2.35
N ASP A 66 8.05 -4.86 3.00
CA ASP A 66 6.86 -4.01 2.79
C ASP A 66 6.88 -3.28 1.45
N THR A 67 8.06 -2.94 0.94
CA THR A 67 8.22 -2.34 -0.39
C THR A 67 7.82 -3.30 -1.51
N LEU A 68 8.05 -4.60 -1.31
CA LEU A 68 7.57 -5.62 -2.24
C LEU A 68 6.07 -5.85 -2.18
N LEU A 69 5.53 -5.96 -0.97
CA LEU A 69 4.14 -6.31 -0.76
C LEU A 69 3.20 -5.20 -1.28
N THR A 70 3.63 -3.93 -1.21
CA THR A 70 2.87 -2.78 -1.73
C THR A 70 3.29 -2.31 -3.12
N GLY A 71 4.50 -2.65 -3.57
CA GLY A 71 5.12 -2.00 -4.73
C GLY A 71 5.54 -0.54 -4.49
N MET A 72 5.45 -0.03 -3.25
CA MET A 72 5.83 1.33 -2.87
C MET A 72 6.76 1.35 -1.65
N PRO A 73 7.80 2.19 -1.62
CA PRO A 73 8.64 2.33 -0.43
C PRO A 73 7.83 2.70 0.82
N ARG A 74 8.15 2.14 1.99
CA ARG A 74 7.53 2.52 3.28
C ARG A 74 7.52 4.03 3.50
N GLU A 75 8.63 4.69 3.16
CA GLU A 75 8.76 6.15 3.27
C GLU A 75 7.75 6.89 2.38
N LYS A 76 7.47 6.36 1.18
CA LYS A 76 6.43 6.90 0.27
C LYS A 76 5.05 6.73 0.87
N VAL A 77 4.73 5.54 1.42
CA VAL A 77 3.44 5.27 2.07
C VAL A 77 3.22 6.20 3.25
N THR A 78 4.22 6.38 4.11
CA THR A 78 4.13 7.30 5.26
C THR A 78 3.87 8.73 4.81
N LYS A 79 4.58 9.22 3.78
CA LYS A 79 4.39 10.58 3.22
C LYS A 79 3.01 10.79 2.59
N ILE A 80 2.46 9.77 1.92
CA ILE A 80 1.11 9.83 1.35
C ILE A 80 0.06 9.87 2.47
N ASN A 81 0.22 9.05 3.51
CA ASN A 81 -0.71 9.03 4.64
C ASN A 81 -0.72 10.35 5.40
N THR A 82 0.46 10.93 5.68
CA THR A 82 0.52 12.26 6.33
C THR A 82 -0.09 13.34 5.46
N LEU A 83 0.10 13.29 4.12
CA LEU A 83 -0.55 14.23 3.21
C LEU A 83 -2.09 14.10 3.23
N MET A 84 -2.62 12.88 3.22
CA MET A 84 -4.06 12.62 3.33
C MET A 84 -4.62 13.12 4.67
N GLU A 85 -3.89 12.95 5.78
CA GLU A 85 -4.28 13.49 7.08
C GLU A 85 -4.32 15.02 7.10
N ILE A 86 -3.33 15.68 6.48
CA ILE A 86 -3.30 17.15 6.35
C ILE A 86 -4.50 17.64 5.54
N ILE A 87 -4.79 17.00 4.40
CA ILE A 87 -5.94 17.35 3.56
C ILE A 87 -7.24 17.15 4.34
N ALA A 88 -7.39 16.05 5.07
CA ALA A 88 -8.59 15.79 5.88
C ALA A 88 -8.80 16.83 6.98
N LYS A 89 -7.74 17.23 7.70
CA LYS A 89 -7.79 18.28 8.73
C LYS A 89 -8.19 19.64 8.14
N LEU A 90 -7.66 19.97 6.96
CA LEU A 90 -7.97 21.23 6.28
C LEU A 90 -9.38 21.24 5.63
N ASP A 91 -9.96 20.06 5.36
CA ASP A 91 -11.32 19.90 4.82
C ASP A 91 -12.41 19.82 5.91
N GLU A 92 -12.08 19.95 7.21
CA GLU A 92 -13.09 19.95 8.29
C GLU A 92 -14.18 21.03 8.11
N GLY A 93 -13.88 22.11 7.38
CA GLY A 93 -14.85 23.15 7.00
C GLY A 93 -15.73 22.83 5.79
N GLY A 94 -15.58 21.66 5.16
CA GLY A 94 -16.38 21.17 4.04
C GLY A 94 -16.12 21.84 2.68
N GLN A 95 -15.35 22.93 2.64
CA GLN A 95 -15.05 23.72 1.43
C GLN A 95 -13.89 23.15 0.59
N GLY A 96 -13.24 22.06 1.03
CA GLY A 96 -11.99 21.56 0.44
C GLY A 96 -10.75 22.23 1.06
N ALA A 97 -9.62 21.53 1.00
CA ALA A 97 -8.33 22.03 1.45
C ALA A 97 -7.69 22.92 0.38
N LYS A 98 -7.26 24.13 0.73
CA LYS A 98 -6.57 25.03 -0.20
C LYS A 98 -5.17 24.51 -0.50
N ILE A 99 -4.80 24.40 -1.78
CA ILE A 99 -3.50 23.84 -2.22
C ILE A 99 -2.32 24.56 -1.56
N VAL A 100 -2.38 25.89 -1.46
CA VAL A 100 -1.33 26.71 -0.83
C VAL A 100 -1.12 26.32 0.63
N THR A 101 -2.20 26.15 1.38
CA THR A 101 -2.16 25.77 2.79
C THR A 101 -1.69 24.32 2.97
N VAL A 102 -2.08 23.42 2.05
CA VAL A 102 -1.59 22.03 2.04
C VAL A 102 -0.08 21.98 1.81
N LEU A 103 0.46 22.81 0.91
CA LEU A 103 1.91 22.89 0.67
C LEU A 103 2.68 23.38 1.90
N GLU A 104 2.15 24.39 2.60
CA GLU A 104 2.76 24.94 3.82
C GLU A 104 2.76 23.92 4.97
N GLU A 105 1.64 23.23 5.20
CA GLU A 105 1.56 22.20 6.23
C GLU A 105 2.38 20.95 5.88
N ALA A 106 2.50 20.60 4.60
CA ALA A 106 3.36 19.51 4.14
C ALA A 106 4.85 19.83 4.34
N GLU A 107 5.28 21.07 4.10
CA GLU A 107 6.64 21.52 4.42
C GLU A 107 6.94 21.43 5.91
N LYS A 108 6.00 21.85 6.77
CA LYS A 108 6.13 21.69 8.24
C LYS A 108 6.24 20.22 8.66
N ALA A 109 5.59 19.32 7.92
CA ALA A 109 5.67 17.88 8.12
C ALA A 109 6.94 17.23 7.50
N GLY A 110 7.84 18.02 6.90
CA GLY A 110 9.10 17.54 6.32
C GLY A 110 8.98 16.97 4.91
N ILE A 111 7.92 17.32 4.17
CA ILE A 111 7.74 16.94 2.77
C ILE A 111 8.01 18.15 1.88
N ASP A 112 9.03 18.05 1.03
CA ASP A 112 9.38 19.11 0.08
C ASP A 112 8.24 19.44 -0.91
N ARG A 113 8.12 20.70 -1.32
CA ARG A 113 7.06 21.18 -2.23
C ARG A 113 7.00 20.42 -3.54
N ALA A 114 8.14 20.07 -4.14
CA ALA A 114 8.15 19.34 -5.40
C ALA A 114 7.59 17.92 -5.22
N THR A 115 7.92 17.30 -4.08
CA THR A 115 7.43 15.96 -3.72
C THR A 115 5.93 15.98 -3.43
N THR A 116 5.46 16.98 -2.67
CA THR A 116 4.05 17.19 -2.36
C THR A 116 3.23 17.39 -3.63
N THR A 117 3.69 18.25 -4.54
CA THR A 117 3.01 18.51 -5.83
C THR A 117 2.90 17.25 -6.67
N LYS A 118 3.98 16.46 -6.72
CA LYS A 118 3.98 15.15 -7.42
C LYS A 118 2.95 14.20 -6.83
N TYR A 119 2.87 14.08 -5.51
CA TYR A 119 1.92 13.18 -4.85
C TYR A 119 0.47 13.65 -4.99
N ILE A 120 0.19 14.96 -4.94
CA ILE A 120 -1.14 15.50 -5.25
C ILE A 120 -1.56 15.06 -6.66
N GLY A 121 -0.68 15.20 -7.66
CA GLY A 121 -1.00 14.76 -9.03
C GLY A 121 -1.10 13.24 -9.21
N GLU A 122 -0.42 12.44 -8.39
CA GLU A 122 -0.64 10.99 -8.34
C GLU A 122 -2.01 10.65 -7.73
N LEU A 123 -2.37 11.26 -6.61
CA LEU A 123 -3.65 11.05 -5.91
C LEU A 123 -4.85 11.48 -6.76
N GLU A 124 -4.71 12.57 -7.51
CA GLU A 124 -5.75 13.05 -8.44
C GLU A 124 -5.96 12.06 -9.60
N ARG A 125 -4.86 11.55 -10.19
CA ARG A 125 -4.92 10.54 -11.26
C ARG A 125 -5.52 9.21 -10.80
N ASN A 126 -5.26 8.83 -9.55
CA ASN A 126 -5.80 7.62 -8.96
C ASN A 126 -7.27 7.77 -8.52
N GLY A 127 -7.79 9.00 -8.48
CA GLY A 127 -9.14 9.29 -8.01
C GLY A 127 -9.30 9.20 -6.49
N ASP A 128 -8.20 9.34 -5.73
CA ASP A 128 -8.22 9.40 -4.27
C ASP A 128 -8.61 10.80 -3.77
N ILE A 129 -8.24 11.83 -4.54
CA ILE A 129 -8.63 13.23 -4.33
C ILE A 129 -9.22 13.82 -5.62
N TYR A 130 -10.02 14.87 -5.46
CA TYR A 130 -10.60 15.63 -6.57
C TYR A 130 -10.56 17.13 -6.29
N THR A 131 -10.70 17.95 -7.33
CA THR A 131 -10.69 19.41 -7.25
C THR A 131 -12.11 19.96 -7.34
N PRO A 132 -12.79 20.26 -6.22
CA PRO A 132 -14.14 20.83 -6.25
C PRO A 132 -14.18 22.26 -6.82
N LYS A 133 -13.12 23.05 -6.60
CA LYS A 133 -12.96 24.42 -7.08
C LYS A 133 -11.49 24.67 -7.40
N ALA A 134 -11.20 25.52 -8.37
CA ALA A 134 -9.82 25.89 -8.71
C ALA A 134 -9.04 26.32 -7.45
N GLY A 135 -7.94 25.62 -7.16
CA GLY A 135 -7.11 25.86 -5.98
C GLY A 135 -7.52 25.12 -4.70
N PHE A 136 -8.57 24.29 -4.74
CA PHE A 136 -9.03 23.47 -3.61
C PHE A 136 -9.01 21.98 -3.97
N ILE A 137 -8.58 21.13 -3.04
CA ILE A 137 -8.56 19.68 -3.18
C ILE A 137 -9.36 19.02 -2.05
N LYS A 138 -10.02 17.91 -2.35
CA LYS A 138 -10.87 17.19 -1.41
C LYS A 138 -10.73 15.69 -1.58
N ILE A 139 -10.81 14.94 -0.49
CA ILE A 139 -10.72 13.47 -0.52
C ILE A 139 -12.04 12.90 -1.05
N VAL A 140 -11.96 11.93 -1.96
CA VAL A 140 -13.13 11.21 -2.44
C VAL A 140 -13.65 10.30 -1.31
N LYS A 141 -14.84 10.60 -0.79
CA LYS A 141 -15.55 9.68 0.11
C LYS A 141 -16.15 8.58 -0.75
N ARG A 142 -15.60 7.37 -0.68
CA ARG A 142 -16.31 6.19 -1.17
C ARG A 142 -17.31 5.78 -0.08
N GLU A 143 -18.60 5.93 -0.37
CA GLU A 143 -19.63 5.28 0.43
C GLU A 143 -19.48 3.77 0.17
N GLU A 144 -19.17 3.01 1.22
CA GLU A 144 -19.25 1.55 1.16
C GLU A 144 -20.74 1.18 1.18
N GLU A 145 -21.27 0.76 0.02
CA GLU A 145 -22.56 0.04 -0.07
C GLU A 145 -22.44 -1.40 0.45
#